data_AF-A0A452T9V1-F1
#
_entry.id   AF-A0A452T9V1-F1
#
_cell.length_a   1.000
_cell.length_b   1.000
_cell.length_c   1.000
_cell.angle_alpha   90.00
_cell.angle_beta   90.00
_cell.angle_gamma   90.00
#
_symmetry.space_group_name_H-M   'P 1'
#
loop_
_entity.id
_entity.type
_entity.pdbx_description
1 polymer ?
#
loop_
_entity_poly.entity_id
_entity_poly.type
_entity_poly.pdbx_seq_one_letter_code
_entity_poly.pdbx_strand_id
1 'polypeptide(L)'
;MMPQLQFKDAFWCRDFTAHTAYEALLQRLLDGRKMCKDVEELLRQRAQAEERYGKELMQIARKAGGQTEINSLRASFDSLKQQMENVGSSHIQLAQALREELRSLEEFRERQKEQRKKYEAVMDRVQKSKLSLYKKAMDSKKSYEQKCRDADDAEQAFERISTNGPQKQVEKSQNKARQCKDSAVEAERVYRQNIEQLEKVRGEWEQEHRTTCEAFQLQEFDRLTILRNAMWVHCNQLSLQCVKDDELYEEVRVTLEGCSVEADIDGFIQAKSTGTEPPAPVPYQNYYDREVSPASGSPGVQPSCGMIKRRAHCTPQLLRPCGAPPAPLPPPARTWPPLPGKALPVLGLTPPGSLSGSWEQGSPGCCMEVPRLHHWQLLQVTGGDVGTFSLGERRGLLHGMGCPNAFVRRLSQVWGSSTPGGISRDLCL
;
A
#
# COMPACT_ATOMS: atom_id res chain seq x y z
N MET A 1 20.03 -27.93 -13.39
CA MET A 1 19.83 -26.59 -12.81
C MET A 1 20.49 -25.61 -13.77
N MET A 2 19.73 -24.71 -14.40
CA MET A 2 20.34 -23.71 -15.29
C MET A 2 21.16 -22.73 -14.43
N PRO A 3 22.39 -22.35 -14.84
CA PRO A 3 23.20 -21.42 -14.08
C PRO A 3 22.51 -20.06 -13.97
N GLN A 4 22.60 -19.44 -12.79
CA GLN A 4 22.01 -18.13 -12.53
C GLN A 4 22.76 -17.05 -13.30
N LEU A 5 22.04 -16.28 -14.11
CA LEU A 5 22.60 -15.19 -14.91
C LEU A 5 23.07 -14.05 -14.00
N GLN A 6 24.25 -13.49 -14.30
CA GLN A 6 24.83 -12.38 -13.55
C GLN A 6 25.06 -11.16 -14.45
N PHE A 7 24.89 -9.96 -13.89
CA PHE A 7 25.08 -8.71 -14.63
C PHE A 7 26.53 -8.58 -15.15
N LYS A 8 27.51 -8.97 -14.33
CA LYS A 8 28.93 -8.92 -14.72
C LYS A 8 29.28 -9.83 -15.89
N ASP A 9 28.46 -10.82 -16.22
CA ASP A 9 28.74 -11.77 -17.30
C ASP A 9 28.02 -11.38 -18.61
N ALA A 10 26.97 -10.56 -18.51
CA ALA A 10 26.06 -10.25 -19.63
C ALA A 10 26.14 -8.80 -20.14
N PHE A 11 26.60 -7.85 -19.32
CA PHE A 11 26.58 -6.42 -19.63
C PHE A 11 27.96 -5.91 -20.03
N TRP A 12 28.40 -6.26 -21.24
CA TRP A 12 29.66 -5.81 -21.84
C TRP A 12 29.42 -5.05 -23.14
N CYS A 13 30.35 -4.15 -23.50
CA CYS A 13 30.39 -3.48 -24.80
C CYS A 13 31.54 -4.05 -25.64
N ARG A 14 31.29 -4.31 -26.94
CA ARG A 14 32.37 -4.68 -27.88
C ARG A 14 33.27 -3.51 -28.22
N ASP A 15 32.68 -2.32 -28.36
CA ASP A 15 33.42 -1.10 -28.70
C ASP A 15 34.14 -0.55 -27.46
N PHE A 16 35.45 -0.35 -27.58
CA PHE A 16 36.30 0.08 -26.46
C PHE A 16 35.84 1.42 -25.85
N THR A 17 35.31 2.32 -26.68
CA THR A 17 34.87 3.65 -26.27
C THR A 17 33.42 3.69 -25.80
N ALA A 18 32.65 2.62 -26.01
CA ALA A 18 31.25 2.59 -25.61
C ALA A 18 31.08 2.35 -24.10
N HIS A 19 29.96 2.83 -23.57
CA HIS A 19 29.57 2.67 -22.16
C HIS A 19 28.10 2.26 -21.98
N THR A 20 27.44 1.88 -23.07
CA THR A 20 25.99 1.63 -23.15
C THR A 20 25.52 0.51 -22.22
N ALA A 21 26.32 -0.53 -22.00
CA ALA A 21 25.97 -1.62 -21.07
C ALA A 21 25.82 -1.13 -19.63
N TYR A 22 26.72 -0.26 -19.16
CA TYR A 22 26.63 0.38 -17.85
C TYR A 22 25.43 1.35 -17.80
N GLU A 23 25.22 2.15 -18.84
CA GLU A 23 24.08 3.09 -18.92
C GLU A 23 22.73 2.36 -18.82
N ALA A 24 22.60 1.20 -19.46
CA ALA A 24 21.40 0.37 -19.36
C ALA A 24 21.14 -0.12 -17.92
N LEU A 25 22.18 -0.54 -17.20
CA LEU A 25 22.07 -0.94 -15.80
C LEU A 25 21.73 0.26 -14.90
N LEU A 26 22.38 1.41 -15.11
CA LEU A 26 22.10 2.63 -14.36
C LEU A 26 20.65 3.07 -14.56
N GLN A 27 20.15 3.04 -15.80
CA GLN A 27 18.77 3.35 -16.12
C GLN A 27 17.80 2.40 -15.40
N ARG A 28 18.10 1.09 -15.37
CA ARG A 28 17.28 0.11 -14.65
C ARG A 28 17.13 0.47 -13.17
N LEU A 29 18.22 0.89 -12.50
CA LEU A 29 18.20 1.30 -11.10
C LEU A 29 17.44 2.63 -10.90
N LEU A 30 17.51 3.55 -11.85
CA LEU A 30 16.71 4.79 -11.82
C LEU A 30 15.21 4.49 -11.92
N ASP A 31 14.82 3.60 -12.83
CA ASP A 31 13.45 3.15 -12.99
C ASP A 31 12.96 2.39 -11.75
N GLY A 32 13.82 1.54 -11.17
CA GLY A 32 13.56 0.86 -9.91
C GLY A 32 13.28 1.84 -8.77
N ARG A 33 14.05 2.92 -8.68
CA ARG A 33 13.83 3.98 -7.69
C ARG A 33 12.51 4.73 -7.92
N LYS A 34 12.13 4.97 -9.17
CA LYS A 34 10.84 5.57 -9.51
C LYS A 34 9.70 4.68 -9.03
N MET A 35 9.78 3.36 -9.26
CA MET A 35 8.80 2.40 -8.76
C MET A 35 8.65 2.44 -7.23
N CYS A 36 9.75 2.58 -6.47
CA CYS A 36 9.64 2.76 -5.01
C CYS A 36 8.81 4.00 -4.65
N LYS A 37 9.03 5.12 -5.34
CA LYS A 37 8.27 6.36 -5.14
C LYS A 37 6.78 6.21 -5.49
N ASP A 38 6.47 5.43 -6.53
CA ASP A 38 5.08 5.15 -6.92
C ASP A 38 4.36 4.32 -5.85
N VAL A 39 5.04 3.31 -5.26
CA VAL A 39 4.50 2.52 -4.15
C VAL A 39 4.33 3.36 -2.89
N GLU A 40 5.28 4.24 -2.58
CA GLU A 40 5.17 5.18 -1.46
C GLU A 40 3.94 6.09 -1.61
N GLU A 41 3.69 6.63 -2.80
CA GLU A 41 2.52 7.47 -3.04
C GLU A 41 1.21 6.69 -2.88
N LEU A 42 1.17 5.45 -3.35
CA LEU A 42 0.02 4.57 -3.15
C LEU A 42 -0.26 4.36 -1.64
N LEU A 43 0.76 4.00 -0.86
CA LEU A 43 0.61 3.79 0.59
C LEU A 43 0.22 5.08 1.31
N ARG A 44 0.78 6.22 0.91
CA ARG A 44 0.46 7.55 1.45
C ARG A 44 -1.02 7.90 1.24
N GLN A 45 -1.53 7.72 0.01
CA GLN A 45 -2.93 7.97 -0.30
C GLN A 45 -3.86 7.01 0.45
N ARG A 46 -3.47 5.73 0.55
CA ARG A 46 -4.22 4.73 1.33
C ARG A 46 -4.30 5.11 2.80
N ALA A 47 -3.19 5.45 3.45
CA ALA A 47 -3.17 5.88 4.84
C ALA A 47 -4.06 7.11 5.10
N GLN A 48 -4.04 8.10 4.19
CA GLN A 48 -4.94 9.26 4.29
C GLN A 48 -6.42 8.89 4.18
N ALA A 49 -6.76 7.94 3.31
CA ALA A 49 -8.13 7.47 3.17
C ALA A 49 -8.61 6.75 4.44
N GLU A 50 -7.80 5.83 4.98
CA GLU A 50 -8.10 5.11 6.21
C GLU A 50 -8.28 6.06 7.41
N GLU A 51 -7.40 7.06 7.55
CA GLU A 51 -7.51 8.03 8.64
C GLU A 51 -8.78 8.88 8.52
N ARG A 52 -9.12 9.34 7.32
CA ARG A 52 -10.37 10.10 7.10
C ARG A 52 -11.58 9.25 7.43
N TYR A 53 -11.60 8.00 6.97
CA TYR A 53 -12.69 7.07 7.25
C TYR A 53 -12.86 6.84 8.75
N GLY A 54 -11.78 6.51 9.47
CA GLY A 54 -11.84 6.29 10.90
C GLY A 54 -12.31 7.51 11.69
N LYS A 55 -11.84 8.72 11.33
CA LYS A 55 -12.29 9.97 11.96
C LYS A 55 -13.78 10.23 11.74
N GLU A 56 -14.30 9.99 10.54
CA GLU A 56 -15.72 10.19 10.26
C GLU A 56 -16.60 9.17 10.97
N LEU A 57 -16.18 7.90 11.08
CA LEU A 57 -16.89 6.91 11.88
C LEU A 57 -17.05 7.34 13.34
N MET A 58 -15.96 7.78 13.97
CA MET A 58 -16.00 8.30 15.34
C MET A 58 -16.91 9.52 15.46
N GLN A 59 -16.87 10.42 14.48
CA GLN A 59 -17.73 11.59 14.46
C GLN A 59 -19.22 11.22 14.37
N ILE A 60 -19.57 10.27 13.50
CA ILE A 60 -20.95 9.78 13.36
C ILE A 60 -21.42 9.16 14.68
N ALA A 61 -20.58 8.33 15.33
CA ALA A 61 -20.93 7.65 16.57
C ALA A 61 -21.23 8.64 17.71
N ARG A 62 -20.41 9.70 17.84
CA ARG A 62 -20.57 10.74 18.86
C ARG A 62 -21.77 11.64 18.63
N LYS A 63 -22.12 11.89 17.37
CA LYS A 63 -23.27 12.73 16.99
C LYS A 63 -24.59 11.96 16.99
N ALA A 64 -24.54 10.62 17.03
CA ALA A 64 -25.74 9.80 17.07
C ALA A 64 -26.54 10.07 18.36
N GLY A 65 -27.86 10.17 18.21
CA GLY A 65 -28.79 10.44 19.30
C GLY A 65 -29.02 9.23 20.22
N GLY A 66 -30.30 8.96 20.52
CA GLY A 66 -30.72 7.79 21.29
C GLY A 66 -30.76 7.97 22.81
N GLN A 67 -30.52 9.19 23.32
CA GLN A 67 -30.54 9.49 24.76
C GLN A 67 -31.94 9.37 25.37
N THR A 68 -32.99 9.45 24.55
CA THR A 68 -34.39 9.31 24.96
C THR A 68 -34.83 7.84 25.08
N GLU A 69 -34.09 6.93 24.45
CA GLU A 69 -34.41 5.50 24.51
C GLU A 69 -34.09 4.95 25.91
N ILE A 70 -34.74 3.86 26.30
CA ILE A 70 -34.59 3.25 27.63
C ILE A 70 -34.27 1.75 27.56
N ASN A 71 -33.96 1.18 28.73
CA ASN A 71 -33.83 -0.26 28.95
C ASN A 71 -32.88 -0.99 27.97
N SER A 72 -33.20 -2.22 27.57
CA SER A 72 -32.28 -3.11 26.85
C SER A 72 -32.05 -2.67 25.40
N LEU A 73 -33.03 -2.03 24.74
CA LEU A 73 -32.84 -1.43 23.42
C LEU A 73 -31.85 -0.26 23.47
N ARG A 74 -31.93 0.59 24.50
CA ARG A 74 -30.94 1.66 24.69
C ARG A 74 -29.53 1.10 24.85
N ALA A 75 -29.36 0.07 25.68
CA ALA A 75 -28.06 -0.57 25.88
C ALA A 75 -27.49 -1.14 24.56
N SER A 76 -28.34 -1.74 23.73
CA SER A 76 -27.96 -2.25 22.41
C SER A 76 -27.53 -1.14 21.45
N PHE A 77 -28.25 0.00 21.44
CA PHE A 77 -27.89 1.14 20.61
C PHE A 77 -26.61 1.84 21.09
N ASP A 78 -26.40 1.93 22.41
CA ASP A 78 -25.15 2.44 22.99
C ASP A 78 -23.96 1.52 22.66
N SER A 79 -24.15 0.20 22.67
CA SER A 79 -23.15 -0.79 22.23
C SER A 79 -22.77 -0.61 20.75
N LEU A 80 -23.74 -0.44 19.85
CA LEU A 80 -23.48 -0.14 18.43
C LEU A 80 -22.62 1.12 18.25
N LYS A 81 -22.97 2.22 18.94
CA LYS A 81 -22.18 3.46 18.88
C LYS A 81 -20.75 3.24 19.37
N GLN A 82 -20.59 2.52 20.49
CA GLN A 82 -19.26 2.22 21.05
C GLN A 82 -18.41 1.40 20.08
N GLN A 83 -18.97 0.36 19.46
CA GLN A 83 -18.21 -0.46 18.51
C GLN A 83 -17.89 0.31 17.22
N MET A 84 -18.76 1.20 16.77
CA MET A 84 -18.44 2.08 15.65
C MET A 84 -17.29 3.06 15.97
N GLU A 85 -17.18 3.54 17.21
CA GLU A 85 -15.99 4.30 17.65
C GLU A 85 -14.73 3.43 17.67
N ASN A 86 -14.83 2.18 18.13
CA ASN A 86 -13.71 1.24 18.18
C ASN A 86 -13.20 0.89 16.77
N VAL A 87 -14.12 0.62 15.83
CA VAL A 87 -13.80 0.44 14.40
C VAL A 87 -13.09 1.70 13.88
N GLY A 88 -13.67 2.88 14.11
CA GLY A 88 -13.04 4.14 13.69
C GLY A 88 -11.63 4.35 14.24
N SER A 89 -11.42 4.05 15.52
CA SER A 89 -10.10 4.08 16.18
C SER A 89 -9.12 3.09 15.54
N SER A 90 -9.56 1.87 15.24
CA SER A 90 -8.72 0.84 14.62
C SER A 90 -8.27 1.21 13.20
N HIS A 91 -9.13 1.83 12.38
CA HIS A 91 -8.75 2.36 11.07
C HIS A 91 -7.73 3.51 11.16
N ILE A 92 -7.82 4.36 12.20
CA ILE A 92 -6.81 5.40 12.46
C ILE A 92 -5.46 4.75 12.82
N GLN A 93 -5.46 3.67 13.62
CA GLN A 93 -4.24 2.93 13.95
C GLN A 93 -3.64 2.24 12.71
N LEU A 94 -4.47 1.66 11.83
CA LEU A 94 -4.03 1.12 10.55
C LEU A 94 -3.35 2.21 9.70
N ALA A 95 -3.94 3.40 9.61
CA ALA A 95 -3.33 4.53 8.91
C ALA A 95 -1.95 4.93 9.49
N GLN A 96 -1.75 4.80 10.80
CA GLN A 96 -0.45 5.03 11.44
C GLN A 96 0.57 3.93 11.08
N ALA A 97 0.16 2.66 11.13
CA ALA A 97 1.02 1.54 10.73
C ALA A 97 1.50 1.68 9.27
N LEU A 98 0.60 2.06 8.36
CA LEU A 98 0.93 2.34 6.96
C LEU A 98 1.93 3.49 6.78
N ARG A 99 1.93 4.48 7.67
CA ARG A 99 2.91 5.59 7.66
C ARG A 99 4.29 5.15 8.11
N GLU A 100 4.39 4.23 9.05
CA GLU A 100 5.68 3.68 9.45
C GLU A 100 6.28 2.81 8.34
N GLU A 101 5.46 2.01 7.64
CA GLU A 101 5.91 1.30 6.44
C GLU A 101 6.42 2.26 5.36
N LEU A 102 5.66 3.32 5.10
CA LEU A 102 6.05 4.38 4.18
C LEU A 102 7.43 4.97 4.54
N ARG A 103 7.66 5.27 5.82
CA ARG A 103 8.94 5.80 6.31
C ARG A 103 10.09 4.83 6.04
N SER A 104 9.88 3.54 6.32
CA SER A 104 10.89 2.51 6.06
C SER A 104 11.26 2.40 4.58
N LEU A 105 10.28 2.58 3.68
CA LEU A 105 10.48 2.54 2.24
C LEU A 105 11.21 3.80 1.73
N GLU A 106 10.88 4.97 2.27
CA GLU A 106 11.59 6.23 2.00
C GLU A 106 13.08 6.15 2.42
N GLU A 107 13.36 5.63 3.61
CA GLU A 107 14.71 5.41 4.13
C GLU A 107 15.49 4.42 3.25
N PHE A 108 14.88 3.32 2.82
CA PHE A 108 15.49 2.39 1.87
C PHE A 108 15.82 3.07 0.53
N ARG A 109 14.87 3.82 -0.04
CA ARG A 109 15.04 4.52 -1.31
C ARG A 109 16.20 5.51 -1.28
N GLU A 110 16.33 6.29 -0.21
CA GLU A 110 17.43 7.26 -0.09
C GLU A 110 18.78 6.57 0.14
N ARG A 111 18.84 5.48 0.93
CA ARG A 111 20.06 4.66 1.06
C ARG A 111 20.50 4.07 -0.28
N GLN A 112 19.58 3.51 -1.05
CA GLN A 112 19.88 2.94 -2.37
C GLN A 112 20.44 4.01 -3.33
N LYS A 113 19.85 5.22 -3.34
CA LYS A 113 20.35 6.36 -4.12
C LYS A 113 21.78 6.74 -3.74
N GLU A 114 22.08 6.84 -2.44
CA GLU A 114 23.42 7.23 -1.98
C GLU A 114 24.47 6.19 -2.41
N GLN A 115 24.16 4.90 -2.24
CA GLN A 115 25.05 3.82 -2.66
C GLN A 115 25.28 3.83 -4.17
N ARG A 116 24.22 3.94 -4.97
CA ARG A 116 24.34 4.04 -6.44
C ARG A 116 25.23 5.21 -6.87
N LYS A 117 25.08 6.39 -6.26
CA LYS A 117 25.90 7.57 -6.58
C LYS A 117 27.39 7.36 -6.32
N LYS A 118 27.77 6.53 -5.33
CA LYS A 118 29.17 6.21 -5.06
C LYS A 118 29.78 5.43 -6.22
N TYR A 119 29.10 4.38 -6.69
CA TYR A 119 29.55 3.61 -7.86
C TYR A 119 29.54 4.46 -9.14
N GLU A 120 28.53 5.31 -9.32
CA GLU A 120 28.44 6.21 -10.48
C GLU A 120 29.65 7.15 -10.57
N ALA A 121 30.06 7.75 -9.46
CA ALA A 121 31.24 8.61 -9.41
C ALA A 121 32.55 7.87 -9.73
N VAL A 122 32.69 6.63 -9.24
CA VAL A 122 33.88 5.81 -9.50
C VAL A 122 33.93 5.37 -10.96
N MET A 123 32.81 4.86 -11.50
CA MET A 123 32.69 4.45 -12.91
C MET A 123 32.96 5.60 -13.88
N ASP A 124 32.42 6.79 -13.61
CA ASP A 124 32.69 7.98 -14.41
C ASP A 124 34.19 8.33 -14.45
N ARG A 125 34.87 8.23 -13.30
CA ARG A 125 36.31 8.50 -13.18
C ARG A 125 37.12 7.49 -13.99
N VAL A 126 36.87 6.19 -13.81
CA VAL A 126 37.64 5.14 -14.51
C VAL A 126 37.36 5.15 -16.01
N GLN A 127 36.12 5.40 -16.43
CA GLN A 127 35.76 5.53 -17.84
C GLN A 127 36.45 6.73 -18.50
N LYS A 128 36.47 7.91 -17.84
CA LYS A 128 37.19 9.09 -18.35
C LYS A 128 38.69 8.82 -18.48
N SER A 129 39.30 8.16 -17.50
CA SER A 129 40.72 7.76 -17.54
C SER A 129 40.99 6.83 -18.73
N LYS A 130 40.17 5.79 -18.92
CA LYS A 130 40.25 4.82 -20.02
C LYS A 130 40.19 5.51 -21.38
N LEU A 131 39.21 6.40 -21.59
CA LEU A 131 39.05 7.13 -22.86
C LEU A 131 40.20 8.10 -23.14
N SER A 132 40.71 8.77 -22.10
CA SER A 132 41.85 9.69 -22.21
C SER A 132 43.13 8.97 -22.68
N LEU A 133 43.48 7.86 -22.03
CA LEU A 133 44.65 7.06 -22.41
C LEU A 133 44.47 6.37 -23.75
N TYR A 134 43.24 5.96 -24.10
CA TYR A 134 42.95 5.42 -25.42
C TYR A 134 43.24 6.43 -26.51
N LYS A 135 42.75 7.68 -26.35
CA LYS A 135 43.05 8.76 -27.29
C LYS A 135 44.56 8.99 -27.40
N LYS A 136 45.28 9.08 -26.27
CA LYS A 136 46.73 9.27 -26.24
C LYS A 136 47.47 8.15 -26.98
N ALA A 137 47.07 6.90 -26.77
CA ALA A 137 47.64 5.74 -27.46
C ALA A 137 47.41 5.82 -28.98
N MET A 138 46.17 6.14 -29.40
CA MET A 138 45.83 6.28 -30.82
C MET A 138 46.57 7.45 -31.51
N ASP A 139 46.77 8.56 -30.80
CA ASP A 139 47.54 9.69 -31.32
C ASP A 139 49.04 9.34 -31.45
N SER A 140 49.61 8.63 -30.47
CA SER A 140 50.99 8.14 -30.57
C SER A 140 51.17 7.07 -31.66
N LYS A 141 50.16 6.23 -31.91
CA LYS A 141 50.15 5.28 -33.04
C LYS A 141 50.26 6.02 -34.37
N LYS A 142 49.41 7.02 -34.59
CA LYS A 142 49.43 7.85 -35.82
C LYS A 142 50.77 8.57 -36.00
N SER A 143 51.33 9.09 -34.91
CA SER A 143 52.65 9.73 -34.93
C SER A 143 53.75 8.76 -35.33
N TYR A 144 53.77 7.56 -34.73
CA TYR A 144 54.70 6.48 -35.08
C TYR A 144 54.56 6.08 -36.55
N GLU A 145 53.35 5.83 -37.04
CA GLU A 145 53.07 5.50 -38.45
C GLU A 145 53.53 6.61 -39.42
N GLN A 146 53.43 7.89 -39.02
CA GLN A 146 53.98 9.00 -39.80
C GLN A 146 55.51 8.98 -39.80
N LYS A 147 56.14 8.77 -38.64
CA LYS A 147 57.61 8.73 -38.54
C LYS A 147 58.24 7.55 -39.28
N CYS A 148 57.56 6.40 -39.35
CA CYS A 148 57.97 5.30 -40.21
C CYS A 148 57.97 5.71 -41.68
N ARG A 149 56.89 6.34 -42.16
CA ARG A 149 56.81 6.84 -43.54
C ARG A 149 57.89 7.87 -43.86
N ASP A 150 58.12 8.82 -42.96
CA ASP A 150 59.20 9.82 -43.11
C ASP A 150 60.60 9.17 -43.18
N ALA A 151 60.81 8.05 -42.46
CA ALA A 151 62.04 7.28 -42.50
C ALA A 151 62.20 6.50 -43.81
N ASP A 152 61.15 5.81 -44.26
CA ASP A 152 61.13 5.07 -45.52
C ASP A 152 61.39 6.00 -46.72
N ASP A 153 60.77 7.18 -46.73
CA ASP A 153 60.98 8.19 -47.78
C ASP A 153 62.42 8.75 -47.76
N ALA A 154 63.00 8.95 -46.58
CA ALA A 154 64.37 9.43 -46.43
C ALA A 154 65.42 8.36 -46.83
N GLU A 155 65.15 7.08 -46.52
CA GLU A 155 65.97 5.94 -46.94
C GLU A 155 65.94 5.80 -48.47
N GLN A 156 64.75 5.84 -49.09
CA GLN A 156 64.63 5.82 -50.55
C GLN A 156 65.33 7.01 -51.22
N ALA A 157 65.23 8.21 -50.64
CA ALA A 157 65.95 9.38 -51.15
C ALA A 157 67.47 9.20 -51.06
N PHE A 158 67.96 8.61 -49.97
CA PHE A 158 69.38 8.27 -49.81
C PHE A 158 69.84 7.26 -50.85
N GLU A 159 69.10 6.16 -51.09
CA GLU A 159 69.45 5.15 -52.12
C GLU A 159 69.56 5.78 -53.52
N ARG A 160 68.64 6.67 -53.88
CA ARG A 160 68.67 7.39 -55.16
C ARG A 160 69.87 8.31 -55.30
N ILE A 161 70.26 9.00 -54.23
CA ILE A 161 71.41 9.93 -54.24
C ILE A 161 72.73 9.17 -54.13
N SER A 162 72.77 8.02 -53.44
CA SER A 162 73.98 7.21 -53.21
C SER A 162 74.54 6.57 -54.48
N THR A 163 73.73 6.40 -55.54
CA THR A 163 74.16 5.74 -56.77
C THR A 163 74.94 6.66 -57.71
N ASN A 164 74.69 7.98 -57.74
CA ASN A 164 75.33 8.93 -58.67
C ASN A 164 75.53 10.36 -58.11
N GLY A 165 75.29 10.60 -56.81
CA GLY A 165 75.29 11.94 -56.21
C GLY A 165 76.67 12.44 -55.76
N PRO A 166 76.87 13.77 -55.62
CA PRO A 166 78.09 14.32 -55.04
C PRO A 166 78.31 13.83 -53.60
N GLN A 167 79.56 13.49 -53.24
CA GLN A 167 79.93 12.93 -51.92
C GLN A 167 79.28 13.68 -50.72
N LYS A 168 79.31 15.02 -50.76
CA LYS A 168 78.74 15.89 -49.71
C LYS A 168 77.21 15.83 -49.63
N GLN A 169 76.53 15.55 -50.74
CA GLN A 169 75.08 15.33 -50.79
C GLN A 169 74.70 13.93 -50.28
N VAL A 170 75.52 12.92 -50.59
CA VAL A 170 75.35 11.55 -50.09
C VAL A 170 75.42 11.53 -48.56
N GLU A 171 76.46 12.12 -47.94
CA GLU A 171 76.58 12.21 -46.47
C GLU A 171 75.40 12.95 -45.83
N LYS A 172 74.95 14.06 -46.43
CA LYS A 172 73.80 14.81 -45.92
C LYS A 172 72.51 13.98 -45.97
N SER A 173 72.29 13.25 -47.05
CA SER A 173 71.12 12.39 -47.20
C SER A 173 71.17 11.18 -46.25
N GLN A 174 72.36 10.59 -46.06
CA GLN A 174 72.58 9.51 -45.11
C GLN A 174 72.27 9.94 -43.67
N ASN A 175 72.77 11.12 -43.27
CA ASN A 175 72.50 11.67 -41.94
C ASN A 175 71.01 11.96 -41.73
N LYS A 176 70.30 12.42 -42.77
CA LYS A 176 68.85 12.63 -42.72
C LYS A 176 68.08 11.31 -42.58
N ALA A 177 68.44 10.28 -43.36
CA ALA A 177 67.83 8.95 -43.26
C ALA A 177 68.01 8.37 -41.85
N ARG A 178 69.23 8.44 -41.31
CA ARG A 178 69.54 8.02 -39.93
C ARG A 178 68.71 8.78 -38.90
N GLN A 179 68.61 10.11 -39.01
CA GLN A 179 67.82 10.94 -38.11
C GLN A 179 66.32 10.60 -38.14
N CYS A 180 65.75 10.37 -39.32
CA CYS A 180 64.35 9.95 -39.45
C CYS A 180 64.14 8.58 -38.81
N LYS A 181 65.07 7.64 -39.00
CA LYS A 181 65.03 6.31 -38.37
C LYS A 181 65.10 6.38 -36.85
N ASP A 182 66.02 7.15 -36.29
CA ASP A 182 66.12 7.37 -34.83
C ASP A 182 64.83 8.00 -34.29
N SER A 183 64.22 8.94 -35.03
CA SER A 183 62.94 9.55 -34.68
C SER A 183 61.77 8.55 -34.70
N ALA A 184 61.77 7.60 -35.64
CA ALA A 184 60.77 6.54 -35.72
C ALA A 184 60.90 5.56 -34.55
N VAL A 185 62.14 5.19 -34.16
CA VAL A 185 62.41 4.34 -33.00
C VAL A 185 61.94 5.01 -31.70
N GLU A 186 62.18 6.31 -31.53
CA GLU A 186 61.69 7.04 -30.35
C GLU A 186 60.16 7.14 -30.33
N ALA A 187 59.52 7.37 -31.50
CA ALA A 187 58.06 7.36 -31.60
C ALA A 187 57.46 5.98 -31.29
N GLU A 188 58.14 4.89 -31.68
CA GLU A 188 57.76 3.51 -31.33
C GLU A 188 57.81 3.31 -29.81
N ARG A 189 58.89 3.75 -29.17
CA ARG A 189 59.07 3.64 -27.71
C ARG A 189 57.93 4.34 -26.97
N VAL A 190 57.57 5.55 -27.40
CA VAL A 190 56.44 6.32 -26.83
C VAL A 190 55.10 5.61 -27.08
N TYR A 191 54.87 5.10 -28.29
CA TYR A 191 53.64 4.36 -28.60
C TYR A 191 53.50 3.10 -27.74
N ARG A 192 54.57 2.30 -27.62
CA ARG A 192 54.61 1.09 -26.78
C ARG A 192 54.31 1.43 -25.32
N GLN A 193 54.94 2.47 -24.78
CA GLN A 193 54.68 2.93 -23.42
C GLN A 193 53.22 3.36 -23.21
N ASN A 194 52.60 4.06 -24.17
CA ASN A 194 51.19 4.45 -24.07
C ASN A 194 50.24 3.25 -24.17
N ILE A 195 50.59 2.20 -24.93
CA ILE A 195 49.81 0.95 -24.99
C ILE A 195 49.89 0.20 -23.65
N GLU A 196 51.06 0.11 -23.03
CA GLU A 196 51.22 -0.50 -21.70
C GLU A 196 50.40 0.25 -20.63
N GLN A 197 50.38 1.58 -20.68
CA GLN A 197 49.54 2.40 -19.80
C GLN A 197 48.04 2.18 -20.05
N LEU A 198 47.63 2.09 -21.32
CA LEU A 198 46.24 1.81 -21.70
C LEU A 198 45.79 0.43 -21.21
N GLU A 199 46.64 -0.59 -21.34
CA GLU A 199 46.37 -1.95 -20.87
C GLU A 199 46.07 -1.98 -19.37
N LYS A 200 46.91 -1.29 -18.58
CA LYS A 200 46.73 -1.17 -17.14
C LYS A 200 45.37 -0.56 -16.79
N VAL A 201 45.02 0.57 -17.41
CA VAL A 201 43.75 1.24 -17.13
C VAL A 201 42.54 0.49 -17.69
N ARG A 202 42.70 -0.28 -18.77
CA ARG A 202 41.64 -1.21 -19.22
C ARG A 202 41.36 -2.26 -18.15
N GLY A 203 42.39 -2.87 -17.56
CA GLY A 203 42.26 -3.85 -16.48
C GLY A 203 41.59 -3.27 -15.23
N GLU A 204 41.99 -2.07 -14.82
CA GLU A 204 41.34 -1.33 -13.72
C GLU A 204 39.86 -1.06 -14.01
N TRP A 205 39.53 -0.60 -15.21
CA TRP A 205 38.15 -0.37 -15.62
C TRP A 205 37.32 -1.66 -15.66
N GLU A 206 37.88 -2.75 -16.17
CA GLU A 206 37.20 -4.04 -16.26
C GLU A 206 36.86 -4.59 -14.87
N GLN A 207 37.80 -4.50 -13.92
CA GLN A 207 37.57 -4.93 -12.55
C GLN A 207 36.49 -4.06 -11.88
N GLU A 208 36.56 -2.74 -12.03
CA GLU A 208 35.58 -1.82 -11.47
C GLU A 208 34.18 -2.03 -12.06
N HIS A 209 34.10 -2.30 -13.37
CA HIS A 209 32.85 -2.61 -14.06
C HIS A 209 32.21 -3.89 -13.52
N ARG A 210 32.99 -4.95 -13.30
CA ARG A 210 32.50 -6.20 -12.68
C ARG A 210 31.95 -5.94 -11.28
N THR A 211 32.71 -5.26 -10.43
CA THR A 211 32.31 -4.90 -9.07
C THR A 211 31.00 -4.07 -9.07
N THR A 212 30.91 -3.09 -9.98
CA THR A 212 29.70 -2.27 -10.12
C THR A 212 28.50 -3.09 -10.57
N CYS A 213 28.68 -4.01 -11.52
CA CYS A 213 27.62 -4.90 -11.98
C CYS A 213 27.07 -5.78 -10.84
N GLU A 214 27.96 -6.36 -10.03
CA GLU A 214 27.57 -7.16 -8.85
C GLU A 214 26.80 -6.32 -7.83
N ALA A 215 27.30 -5.11 -7.53
CA ALA A 215 26.64 -4.19 -6.62
C ALA A 215 25.25 -3.76 -7.13
N PHE A 216 25.12 -3.47 -8.43
CA PHE A 216 23.84 -3.10 -9.03
C PHE A 216 22.86 -4.27 -9.07
N GLN A 217 23.33 -5.50 -9.31
CA GLN A 217 22.49 -6.68 -9.24
C GLN A 217 21.97 -6.92 -7.81
N LEU A 218 22.82 -6.75 -6.80
CA LEU A 218 22.42 -6.85 -5.39
C LEU A 218 21.39 -5.76 -5.04
N GLN A 219 21.61 -4.51 -5.43
CA GLN A 219 20.64 -3.43 -5.21
C GLN A 219 19.28 -3.72 -5.84
N GLU A 220 19.26 -4.36 -7.01
CA GLU A 220 18.03 -4.74 -7.68
C GLU A 220 17.33 -5.92 -7.01
N PHE A 221 18.10 -6.90 -6.54
CA PHE A 221 17.60 -8.01 -5.72
C PHE A 221 16.95 -7.51 -4.43
N ASP A 222 17.62 -6.62 -3.69
CA ASP A 222 17.10 -6.03 -2.46
C ASP A 222 15.81 -5.25 -2.74
N ARG A 223 15.80 -4.44 -3.80
CA ARG A 223 14.61 -3.67 -4.21
C ARG A 223 13.41 -4.55 -4.48
N LEU A 224 13.60 -5.62 -5.27
CA LEU A 224 12.54 -6.56 -5.59
C LEU A 224 12.00 -7.24 -4.33
N THR A 225 12.91 -7.68 -3.45
CA THR A 225 12.56 -8.36 -2.20
C THR A 225 11.79 -7.44 -1.25
N ILE A 226 12.29 -6.23 -1.04
CA ILE A 226 11.68 -5.24 -0.13
C ILE A 226 10.31 -4.83 -0.63
N LEU A 227 10.16 -4.48 -1.92
CA LEU A 227 8.86 -4.08 -2.46
C LEU A 227 7.84 -5.22 -2.41
N ARG A 228 8.25 -6.45 -2.76
CA ARG A 228 7.38 -7.62 -2.65
C ARG A 228 6.91 -7.81 -1.20
N ASN A 229 7.83 -7.74 -0.25
CA ASN A 229 7.51 -7.94 1.17
C ASN A 229 6.63 -6.80 1.71
N ALA A 230 6.88 -5.55 1.32
CA ALA A 230 6.04 -4.41 1.69
C ALA A 230 4.60 -4.59 1.19
N MET A 231 4.41 -4.96 -0.08
CA MET A 231 3.08 -5.24 -0.63
C MET A 231 2.38 -6.40 0.09
N TRP A 232 3.14 -7.44 0.47
CA TRP A 232 2.62 -8.57 1.23
C TRP A 232 2.13 -8.16 2.62
N VAL A 233 2.96 -7.43 3.38
CA VAL A 233 2.59 -6.95 4.72
C VAL A 233 1.39 -6.01 4.63
N HIS A 234 1.36 -5.12 3.64
CA HIS A 234 0.21 -4.25 3.38
C HIS A 234 -1.08 -5.06 3.23
N CYS A 235 -1.09 -6.11 2.38
CA CYS A 235 -2.27 -6.96 2.20
C CYS A 235 -2.71 -7.66 3.49
N ASN A 236 -1.75 -8.10 4.31
CA ASN A 236 -2.05 -8.76 5.58
C ASN A 236 -2.67 -7.80 6.59
N GLN A 237 -2.20 -6.55 6.65
CA GLN A 237 -2.79 -5.53 7.53
C GLN A 237 -4.24 -5.26 7.17
N LEU A 238 -4.56 -5.16 5.88
CA LEU A 238 -5.94 -4.97 5.41
C LEU A 238 -6.82 -6.17 5.75
N SER A 239 -6.30 -7.38 5.56
CA SER A 239 -7.02 -8.61 5.88
C SER A 239 -7.30 -8.71 7.39
N LEU A 240 -6.32 -8.35 8.22
CA LEU A 240 -6.48 -8.29 9.67
C LEU A 240 -7.52 -7.24 10.09
N GLN A 241 -7.57 -6.09 9.42
CA GLN A 241 -8.57 -5.07 9.68
C GLN A 241 -9.99 -5.61 9.46
N CYS A 242 -10.24 -6.34 8.36
CA CYS A 242 -11.53 -6.95 8.09
C CYS A 242 -11.97 -7.93 9.19
N VAL A 243 -11.03 -8.71 9.74
CA VAL A 243 -11.32 -9.65 10.84
C VAL A 243 -11.67 -8.89 12.12
N LYS A 244 -10.91 -7.85 12.45
CA LYS A 244 -11.19 -7.02 13.63
C LYS A 244 -12.55 -6.34 13.55
N ASP A 245 -12.91 -5.80 12.40
CA ASP A 245 -14.22 -5.17 12.23
C ASP A 245 -15.36 -6.18 12.42
N ASP A 246 -15.20 -7.41 11.92
CA ASP A 246 -16.17 -8.48 12.10
C ASP A 246 -16.35 -8.85 13.58
N GLU A 247 -15.25 -8.99 14.33
CA GLU A 247 -15.27 -9.26 15.77
C GLU A 247 -16.01 -8.16 16.55
N LEU A 248 -15.72 -6.88 16.27
CA LEU A 248 -16.36 -5.75 16.95
C LEU A 248 -17.87 -5.69 16.68
N TYR A 249 -18.31 -5.99 15.46
CA TYR A 249 -19.75 -6.02 15.16
C TYR A 249 -20.45 -7.30 15.64
N GLU A 250 -19.72 -8.38 15.89
CA GLU A 250 -20.26 -9.55 16.59
C GLU A 250 -20.64 -9.19 18.04
N GLU A 251 -19.86 -8.38 18.74
CA GLU A 251 -20.20 -7.90 20.10
C GLU A 251 -21.53 -7.13 20.12
N VAL A 252 -21.82 -6.35 19.07
CA VAL A 252 -23.12 -5.68 18.92
C VAL A 252 -24.25 -6.69 18.75
N ARG A 253 -24.07 -7.72 17.93
CA ARG A 253 -25.08 -8.78 17.71
C ARG A 253 -25.38 -9.54 19.00
N VAL A 254 -24.34 -9.91 19.76
CA VAL A 254 -24.50 -10.53 21.09
C VAL A 254 -25.25 -9.60 22.06
N THR A 255 -25.00 -8.29 22.02
CA THR A 255 -25.75 -7.34 22.85
C THR A 255 -27.24 -7.31 22.45
N LEU A 256 -27.53 -7.31 21.15
CA LEU A 256 -28.90 -7.30 20.61
C LEU A 256 -29.69 -8.58 20.96
N GLU A 257 -29.03 -9.73 21.07
CA GLU A 257 -29.66 -10.97 21.54
C GLU A 257 -30.22 -10.85 22.97
N GLY A 258 -29.66 -9.95 23.78
CA GLY A 258 -30.15 -9.63 25.12
C GLY A 258 -31.30 -8.61 25.16
N CYS A 259 -31.72 -8.06 24.02
CA CYS A 259 -32.81 -7.09 23.95
C CYS A 259 -34.18 -7.78 24.07
N SER A 260 -34.91 -7.51 25.15
CA SER A 260 -36.25 -8.07 25.38
C SER A 260 -37.32 -6.99 25.27
N VAL A 261 -38.22 -7.17 24.30
CA VAL A 261 -39.33 -6.24 24.07
C VAL A 261 -40.28 -6.22 25.25
N GLU A 262 -40.61 -7.39 25.81
CA GLU A 262 -41.50 -7.53 26.95
C GLU A 262 -40.91 -6.84 28.19
N ALA A 263 -39.63 -7.11 28.52
CA ALA A 263 -38.97 -6.48 29.65
C ALA A 263 -38.85 -4.96 29.50
N ASP A 264 -38.62 -4.47 28.27
CA ASP A 264 -38.54 -3.04 28.00
C ASP A 264 -39.91 -2.34 28.16
N ILE A 265 -41.00 -2.96 27.69
CA ILE A 265 -42.38 -2.47 27.89
C ILE A 265 -42.74 -2.47 29.37
N ASP A 266 -42.48 -3.57 30.08
CA ASP A 266 -42.75 -3.67 31.52
C ASP A 266 -41.95 -2.62 32.29
N GLY A 267 -40.67 -2.43 31.95
CA GLY A 267 -39.82 -1.40 32.53
C GLY A 267 -40.37 0.01 32.30
N PHE A 268 -40.94 0.29 31.12
CA PHE A 268 -41.61 1.56 30.86
C PHE A 268 -42.88 1.74 31.70
N ILE A 269 -43.77 0.74 31.74
CA ILE A 269 -45.02 0.79 32.50
C ILE A 269 -44.69 1.03 33.98
N GLN A 270 -43.74 0.30 34.54
CA GLN A 270 -43.31 0.47 35.93
C GLN A 270 -42.76 1.88 36.20
N ALA A 271 -41.99 2.44 35.27
CA ALA A 271 -41.40 3.76 35.43
C ALA A 271 -42.38 4.94 35.23
N LYS A 272 -43.46 4.75 34.46
CA LYS A 272 -44.37 5.81 34.01
C LYS A 272 -45.85 5.61 34.39
N SER A 273 -46.20 4.56 35.13
CA SER A 273 -47.58 4.32 35.57
C SER A 273 -48.13 5.52 36.37
N THR A 274 -49.34 5.96 36.03
CA THR A 274 -50.03 7.10 36.66
C THR A 274 -51.21 6.68 37.55
N GLY A 275 -51.36 5.37 37.78
CA GLY A 275 -52.48 4.79 38.51
C GLY A 275 -53.13 3.66 37.73
N THR A 276 -53.72 2.72 38.46
CA THR A 276 -54.38 1.52 37.91
C THR A 276 -55.90 1.64 37.94
N GLU A 277 -56.44 2.66 38.61
CA GLU A 277 -57.87 2.88 38.74
C GLU A 277 -58.34 3.99 37.80
N PRO A 278 -59.43 3.78 37.04
CA PRO A 278 -60.03 4.84 36.24
C PRO A 278 -60.65 5.93 37.15
N PRO A 279 -60.83 7.17 36.65
CA PRO A 279 -61.55 8.20 37.39
C PRO A 279 -62.94 7.71 37.83
N ALA A 280 -63.26 7.92 39.11
CA ALA A 280 -64.56 7.52 39.66
C ALA A 280 -65.72 8.23 38.92
N PRO A 281 -66.86 7.54 38.68
CA PRO A 281 -68.04 8.18 38.13
C PRO A 281 -68.47 9.38 38.98
N VAL A 282 -68.82 10.50 38.36
CA VAL A 282 -69.28 11.70 39.08
C VAL A 282 -70.76 11.52 39.44
N PRO A 283 -71.12 11.32 40.72
CA PRO A 283 -72.52 11.22 41.10
C PRO A 283 -73.19 12.60 41.03
N TYR A 284 -74.47 12.63 40.66
CA TYR A 284 -75.29 13.84 40.81
C TYR A 284 -75.38 14.21 42.30
N GLN A 285 -75.06 15.46 42.63
CA GLN A 285 -75.24 16.00 43.98
C GLN A 285 -76.30 17.09 43.92
N ASN A 286 -77.42 16.87 44.61
CA ASN A 286 -78.47 17.86 44.76
C ASN A 286 -77.98 18.98 45.69
N TYR A 287 -78.18 20.25 45.29
CA TYR A 287 -77.76 21.42 46.05
C TYR A 287 -78.37 21.51 47.46
N TYR A 288 -79.57 20.94 47.66
CA TYR A 288 -80.32 21.02 48.93
C TYR A 288 -80.11 19.83 49.86
N ASP A 289 -79.53 18.72 49.41
CA ASP A 289 -79.26 17.51 50.21
C ASP A 289 -77.90 17.55 50.93
N ARG A 290 -77.34 18.75 51.18
CA ARG A 290 -76.06 18.88 51.88
C ARG A 290 -76.27 18.69 53.38
N GLU A 291 -76.53 17.46 53.81
CA GLU A 291 -76.66 17.10 55.22
C GLU A 291 -75.37 17.44 56.00
N VAL A 292 -75.56 18.07 57.16
CA VAL A 292 -74.53 18.36 58.15
C VAL A 292 -74.18 17.05 58.87
N SER A 293 -73.05 16.43 58.54
CA SER A 293 -72.47 15.37 59.37
C SER A 293 -71.46 15.95 60.37
N PRO A 294 -71.54 15.63 61.68
CA PRO A 294 -70.64 16.18 62.70
C PRO A 294 -69.25 15.54 62.64
N ALA A 295 -68.24 16.34 62.95
CA ALA A 295 -66.84 15.94 63.01
C ALA A 295 -66.55 14.94 64.14
N SER A 296 -65.75 13.91 63.85
CA SER A 296 -64.91 13.21 64.83
C SER A 296 -63.67 12.60 64.16
N GLY A 297 -62.49 13.17 64.44
CA GLY A 297 -61.28 12.37 64.71
C GLY A 297 -60.16 12.19 63.65
N SER A 298 -59.58 13.27 63.11
CA SER A 298 -58.12 13.53 62.83
C SER A 298 -57.23 12.58 61.97
N PRO A 299 -56.06 13.04 61.45
CA PRO A 299 -55.77 14.32 60.78
C PRO A 299 -54.98 14.17 59.44
N GLY A 300 -55.27 15.07 58.48
CA GLY A 300 -54.28 15.60 57.53
C GLY A 300 -54.06 14.84 56.20
N VAL A 301 -54.71 15.30 55.13
CA VAL A 301 -54.10 16.08 54.02
C VAL A 301 -55.26 16.73 53.27
N GLN A 302 -55.30 18.07 53.23
CA GLN A 302 -56.27 18.80 52.41
C GLN A 302 -56.00 18.57 50.92
N PRO A 303 -57.02 18.43 50.06
CA PRO A 303 -56.83 18.70 48.65
C PRO A 303 -56.77 20.22 48.49
N SER A 304 -55.56 20.76 48.48
CA SER A 304 -55.32 22.09 47.92
C SER A 304 -55.74 22.05 46.46
N CYS A 305 -56.87 22.68 46.14
CA CYS A 305 -57.21 23.04 44.77
C CYS A 305 -56.24 24.14 44.33
N GLY A 306 -55.04 23.72 43.92
CA GLY A 306 -54.10 24.57 43.24
C GLY A 306 -54.64 24.91 41.86
N MET A 307 -55.12 26.13 41.68
CA MET A 307 -55.24 26.72 40.35
C MET A 307 -53.88 26.55 39.64
N ILE A 308 -53.84 25.78 38.55
CA ILE A 308 -52.69 25.72 37.66
C ILE A 308 -52.60 27.09 36.96
N LYS A 309 -51.92 28.05 37.60
CA LYS A 309 -51.33 29.18 36.89
C LYS A 309 -50.23 28.60 36.01
N ARG A 310 -50.46 28.58 34.69
CA ARG A 310 -49.37 28.44 33.71
C ARG A 310 -48.37 29.56 33.97
N ARG A 311 -47.23 29.22 34.57
CA ARG A 311 -46.06 30.10 34.60
C ARG A 311 -45.17 29.72 33.43
N ALA A 312 -45.34 30.45 32.34
CA ALA A 312 -44.33 30.55 31.30
C ALA A 312 -43.09 31.21 31.92
N HIS A 313 -41.98 30.50 31.93
CA HIS A 313 -40.66 31.12 32.05
C HIS A 313 -40.17 31.43 30.64
N CYS A 314 -40.66 32.55 30.09
CA CYS A 314 -39.90 33.36 29.14
C CYS A 314 -39.40 34.58 29.92
N THR A 315 -38.09 34.78 29.94
CA THR A 315 -37.46 36.04 30.37
C THR A 315 -37.78 37.15 29.36
N PRO A 316 -38.11 38.37 29.80
CA PRO A 316 -38.36 39.50 28.91
C PRO A 316 -37.09 40.35 28.73
N GLN A 317 -36.66 40.58 27.49
CA GLN A 317 -35.92 41.79 27.13
C GLN A 317 -36.58 42.47 25.92
N LEU A 318 -37.11 43.66 26.23
CA LEU A 318 -37.32 44.84 25.40
C LEU A 318 -37.53 44.69 23.89
N LEU A 319 -38.75 45.06 23.49
CA LEU A 319 -39.09 45.53 22.14
C LEU A 319 -38.23 46.73 21.74
N ARG A 320 -37.58 46.61 20.58
CA ARG A 320 -37.17 47.73 19.72
C ARG A 320 -37.60 47.40 18.28
N PRO A 321 -38.16 48.34 17.51
CA PRO A 321 -38.72 48.03 16.20
C PRO A 321 -37.61 47.94 15.14
N CYS A 322 -37.47 46.78 14.50
CA CYS A 322 -36.59 46.60 13.35
C CYS A 322 -37.40 46.08 12.16
N GLY A 323 -37.25 46.77 11.02
CA GLY A 323 -37.90 46.47 9.77
C GLY A 323 -37.57 45.09 9.20
N ALA A 324 -38.44 44.63 8.31
CA ALA A 324 -38.30 43.38 7.59
C ALA A 324 -37.01 43.33 6.75
N PRO A 325 -36.20 42.26 6.84
CA PRO A 325 -35.26 41.90 5.80
C PRO A 325 -35.97 41.09 4.69
N PRO A 326 -35.53 41.17 3.43
CA PRO A 326 -36.17 40.46 2.32
C PRO A 326 -35.90 38.95 2.39
N ALA A 327 -36.84 38.17 1.86
CA ALA A 327 -36.70 36.73 1.68
C ALA A 327 -35.45 36.37 0.84
N PRO A 328 -34.73 35.28 1.17
CA PRO A 328 -33.65 34.82 0.31
C PRO A 328 -34.21 34.30 -1.00
N LEU A 329 -33.62 34.77 -2.11
CA LEU A 329 -33.88 34.28 -3.46
C LEU A 329 -33.54 32.78 -3.56
N PRO A 330 -34.26 32.00 -4.40
CA PRO A 330 -33.85 30.63 -4.70
C PRO A 330 -32.46 30.62 -5.37
N PRO A 331 -31.63 29.58 -5.14
CA PRO A 331 -30.34 29.49 -5.80
C PRO A 331 -30.50 29.41 -7.33
N PRO A 332 -29.58 29.98 -8.12
CA PRO A 332 -29.64 29.86 -9.57
C PRO A 332 -29.54 28.39 -9.97
N ALA A 333 -30.40 27.98 -10.91
CA ALA A 333 -30.35 26.67 -11.52
C ALA A 333 -28.93 26.40 -12.04
N ARG A 334 -28.25 25.40 -11.46
CA ARG A 334 -27.04 24.84 -12.08
C ARG A 334 -27.50 24.15 -13.36
N THR A 335 -27.19 24.78 -14.49
CA THR A 335 -27.20 24.14 -15.79
C THR A 335 -26.15 23.04 -15.78
N TRP A 336 -26.60 21.79 -15.76
CA TRP A 336 -25.75 20.65 -16.07
C TRP A 336 -25.36 20.75 -17.55
N PRO A 337 -24.09 20.49 -17.93
CA PRO A 337 -23.77 20.31 -19.34
C PRO A 337 -24.55 19.08 -19.87
N PRO A 338 -25.02 19.10 -21.13
CA PRO A 338 -25.77 17.98 -21.66
C PRO A 338 -24.85 16.75 -21.73
N LEU A 339 -25.25 15.67 -21.08
CA LEU A 339 -24.64 14.37 -21.33
C LEU A 339 -24.97 13.95 -22.77
N PRO A 340 -23.99 13.48 -23.57
CA PRO A 340 -24.23 13.07 -24.94
C PRO A 340 -25.16 11.85 -24.96
N GLY A 341 -26.29 12.01 -25.64
CA GLY A 341 -27.25 10.95 -25.87
C GLY A 341 -26.63 9.80 -26.66
N LYS A 342 -26.67 8.60 -26.07
CA LYS A 342 -26.73 7.36 -26.82
C LYS A 342 -28.03 6.68 -26.46
N ALA A 343 -28.93 6.67 -27.42
CA ALA A 343 -30.15 5.89 -27.39
C ALA A 343 -29.81 4.40 -27.22
N LEU A 344 -30.44 3.76 -26.24
CA LEU A 344 -30.63 2.31 -26.21
C LEU A 344 -32.06 2.04 -26.68
N PRO A 345 -32.29 1.07 -27.58
CA PRO A 345 -33.61 0.80 -28.13
C PRO A 345 -34.50 0.11 -27.10
N VAL A 346 -35.74 0.59 -27.04
CA VAL A 346 -36.88 -0.04 -26.39
C VAL A 346 -37.12 -1.39 -27.06
N LEU A 347 -36.94 -2.49 -26.32
CA LEU A 347 -37.45 -3.80 -26.72
C LEU A 347 -38.80 -4.03 -26.04
N GLY A 348 -39.81 -4.21 -26.88
CA GLY A 348 -41.21 -4.38 -26.51
C GLY A 348 -41.48 -5.66 -25.74
N LEU A 349 -42.45 -5.53 -24.83
CA LEU A 349 -43.08 -6.63 -24.12
C LEU A 349 -43.93 -7.46 -25.09
N THR A 350 -43.74 -8.77 -25.10
CA THR A 350 -44.73 -9.75 -25.61
C THR A 350 -44.98 -10.84 -24.55
N PRO A 351 -46.22 -11.37 -24.44
CA PRO A 351 -46.67 -12.22 -23.34
C PRO A 351 -46.36 -13.73 -23.57
N PRO A 352 -46.56 -14.61 -22.57
CA PRO A 352 -45.96 -15.95 -22.56
C PRO A 352 -46.78 -16.96 -23.38
N GLY A 353 -46.08 -17.71 -24.23
CA GLY A 353 -46.59 -18.88 -24.93
C GLY A 353 -45.88 -20.13 -24.44
N SER A 354 -46.67 -21.04 -23.87
CA SER A 354 -46.35 -22.42 -23.54
C SER A 354 -45.77 -23.19 -24.73
N LEU A 355 -44.71 -23.99 -24.54
CA LEU A 355 -44.49 -25.22 -25.30
C LEU A 355 -43.56 -26.18 -24.53
N SER A 356 -44.05 -27.40 -24.44
CA SER A 356 -43.47 -28.63 -23.91
C SER A 356 -42.22 -29.11 -24.67
N GLY A 357 -41.28 -29.74 -23.97
CA GLY A 357 -40.21 -30.53 -24.59
C GLY A 357 -39.24 -31.13 -23.57
N SER A 358 -39.48 -32.38 -23.21
CA SER A 358 -38.63 -33.26 -22.39
C SER A 358 -37.23 -33.47 -22.98
N TRP A 359 -36.20 -33.59 -22.13
CA TRP A 359 -35.08 -34.56 -22.26
C TRP A 359 -34.44 -34.84 -20.88
N GLU A 360 -33.86 -36.02 -20.78
CA GLU A 360 -33.63 -36.91 -19.62
C GLU A 360 -32.50 -36.58 -18.61
N GLN A 361 -32.80 -36.89 -17.34
CA GLN A 361 -32.08 -37.74 -16.36
C GLN A 361 -30.54 -37.69 -16.22
N GLY A 362 -30.11 -37.48 -14.96
CA GLY A 362 -28.77 -37.80 -14.45
C GLY A 362 -28.50 -37.22 -13.05
N SER A 363 -28.91 -37.94 -11.98
CA SER A 363 -28.42 -37.77 -10.59
C SER A 363 -27.27 -38.78 -10.34
N PRO A 364 -26.51 -38.82 -9.20
CA PRO A 364 -26.69 -38.11 -7.92
C PRO A 364 -25.41 -37.57 -7.22
N GLY A 365 -25.63 -36.66 -6.26
CA GLY A 365 -25.06 -36.69 -4.90
C GLY A 365 -23.55 -36.82 -4.66
N CYS A 366 -22.87 -35.69 -4.43
CA CYS A 366 -21.59 -35.67 -3.74
C CYS A 366 -21.82 -35.54 -2.23
N CYS A 367 -21.76 -36.66 -1.50
CA CYS A 367 -21.46 -36.67 -0.07
C CYS A 367 -19.94 -36.46 0.07
N MET A 368 -19.53 -35.32 0.65
CA MET A 368 -18.13 -35.11 1.03
C MET A 368 -18.04 -35.14 2.56
N GLU A 369 -17.29 -36.11 3.05
CA GLU A 369 -16.82 -36.24 4.43
C GLU A 369 -16.02 -35.00 4.86
N VAL A 370 -16.17 -34.61 6.12
CA VAL A 370 -15.51 -33.47 6.75
C VAL A 370 -14.26 -33.96 7.49
N PRO A 371 -13.04 -33.52 7.15
CA PRO A 371 -11.90 -33.64 8.05
C PRO A 371 -11.92 -32.51 9.08
N ARG A 372 -11.81 -32.85 10.37
CA ARG A 372 -11.70 -31.90 11.49
C ARG A 372 -10.41 -31.07 11.37
N LEU A 373 -10.55 -29.77 11.64
CA LEU A 373 -9.49 -28.77 11.73
C LEU A 373 -8.56 -29.04 12.91
N HIS A 374 -7.25 -29.00 12.67
CA HIS A 374 -6.26 -28.73 13.72
C HIS A 374 -6.08 -27.21 13.86
N HIS A 375 -6.22 -26.74 15.11
CA HIS A 375 -5.86 -25.40 15.55
C HIS A 375 -4.37 -25.12 15.28
N TRP A 376 -4.04 -23.97 14.68
CA TRP A 376 -2.70 -23.38 14.80
C TRP A 376 -2.79 -22.21 15.78
N GLN A 377 -2.31 -22.43 17.01
CA GLN A 377 -1.95 -21.37 17.93
C GLN A 377 -0.61 -20.77 17.47
N LEU A 378 -0.58 -19.45 17.27
CA LEU A 378 0.68 -18.72 17.15
C LEU A 378 1.30 -18.64 18.56
N LEU A 379 2.26 -19.51 18.84
CA LEU A 379 3.10 -19.42 20.04
C LEU A 379 4.33 -18.55 19.71
N GLN A 380 4.50 -17.45 20.44
CA GLN A 380 5.82 -16.84 20.61
C GLN A 380 6.70 -17.82 21.40
N VAL A 381 7.84 -18.20 20.82
CA VAL A 381 8.85 -19.01 21.49
C VAL A 381 9.75 -18.08 22.32
N THR A 382 9.59 -18.12 23.63
CA THR A 382 10.70 -17.96 24.58
C THR A 382 10.85 -19.28 25.32
N GLY A 383 12.08 -19.80 25.35
CA GLY A 383 12.37 -21.23 25.51
C GLY A 383 12.00 -21.92 26.83
N GLY A 384 12.17 -23.25 26.82
CA GLY A 384 12.31 -24.10 28.01
C GLY A 384 11.20 -25.13 28.21
N ASP A 385 11.56 -26.39 27.98
CA ASP A 385 11.04 -27.63 28.58
C ASP A 385 9.71 -28.28 28.16
N VAL A 386 9.79 -29.61 28.14
CA VAL A 386 8.94 -30.62 27.52
C VAL A 386 7.84 -31.07 28.49
N GLY A 387 6.59 -31.17 28.02
CA GLY A 387 5.50 -31.82 28.75
C GLY A 387 4.33 -32.24 27.84
N THR A 388 4.11 -33.54 27.71
CA THR A 388 2.98 -34.20 27.01
C THR A 388 1.67 -34.11 27.78
N PHE A 389 0.54 -33.81 27.12
CA PHE A 389 -0.82 -34.05 27.66
C PHE A 389 -1.84 -34.52 26.60
N SER A 390 -2.71 -35.43 27.03
CA SER A 390 -3.70 -36.21 26.27
C SER A 390 -5.07 -35.51 26.18
N LEU A 391 -5.78 -35.64 25.05
CA LEU A 391 -7.12 -35.07 24.84
C LEU A 391 -8.23 -36.12 25.07
N GLY A 392 -9.18 -35.81 25.95
CA GLY A 392 -10.44 -36.55 26.15
C GLY A 392 -11.62 -35.86 25.46
N GLU A 393 -12.47 -36.65 24.80
CA GLU A 393 -13.58 -36.22 23.95
C GLU A 393 -14.91 -36.11 24.75
N ARG A 394 -15.69 -35.03 24.57
CA ARG A 394 -17.13 -34.99 24.90
C ARG A 394 -17.92 -34.24 23.82
N ARG A 395 -19.01 -34.86 23.37
CA ARG A 395 -20.01 -34.34 22.42
C ARG A 395 -21.08 -33.50 23.14
N GLY A 396 -21.54 -32.44 22.50
CA GLY A 396 -22.81 -31.76 22.76
C GLY A 396 -23.37 -31.18 21.46
N LEU A 397 -24.61 -31.53 21.13
CA LEU A 397 -25.36 -31.08 19.95
C LEU A 397 -25.87 -29.64 20.10
N LEU A 398 -25.86 -28.85 19.02
CA LEU A 398 -26.69 -27.65 18.89
C LEU A 398 -27.35 -27.59 17.49
N HIS A 399 -28.67 -27.38 17.50
CA HIS A 399 -29.53 -27.07 16.36
C HIS A 399 -29.21 -25.66 15.82
N GLY A 400 -29.28 -25.52 14.50
CA GLY A 400 -28.87 -24.31 13.80
C GLY A 400 -29.96 -23.26 13.57
N MET A 401 -29.50 -22.05 13.29
CA MET A 401 -30.13 -21.07 12.41
C MET A 401 -29.04 -20.37 11.60
N GLY A 402 -29.41 -19.89 10.42
CA GLY A 402 -28.56 -19.73 9.23
C GLY A 402 -27.43 -18.70 9.30
N CYS A 403 -26.30 -19.11 8.73
CA CYS A 403 -25.11 -18.32 8.42
C CYS A 403 -25.33 -17.29 7.30
N PRO A 404 -24.53 -16.21 7.30
CA PRO A 404 -23.92 -15.67 6.09
C PRO A 404 -22.37 -15.80 6.11
N ASN A 405 -21.82 -16.94 6.54
CA ASN A 405 -20.38 -17.23 6.55
C ASN A 405 -19.75 -17.63 5.19
N ALA A 406 -20.42 -17.36 4.07
CA ALA A 406 -19.94 -17.79 2.76
C ALA A 406 -18.82 -16.90 2.17
N PHE A 407 -18.72 -15.63 2.60
CA PHE A 407 -17.79 -14.67 1.99
C PHE A 407 -16.36 -14.76 2.54
N VAL A 408 -16.21 -15.00 3.85
CA VAL A 408 -14.90 -15.05 4.53
C VAL A 408 -14.17 -16.39 4.28
N ARG A 409 -14.88 -17.51 4.18
CA ARG A 409 -14.25 -18.83 3.92
C ARG A 409 -13.67 -18.97 2.51
N ARG A 410 -14.20 -18.23 1.52
CA ARG A 410 -13.76 -18.35 0.12
C ARG A 410 -12.42 -17.67 -0.15
N LEU A 411 -12.08 -16.63 0.62
CA LEU A 411 -10.79 -15.93 0.49
C LEU A 411 -9.62 -16.71 1.11
N SER A 412 -9.87 -17.62 2.07
CA SER A 412 -8.79 -18.45 2.63
C SER A 412 -8.50 -19.71 1.79
N GLN A 413 -9.52 -20.31 1.16
CA GLN A 413 -9.32 -21.53 0.34
C GLN A 413 -8.75 -21.28 -1.07
N VAL A 414 -8.90 -20.09 -1.65
CA VAL A 414 -8.32 -19.77 -2.97
C VAL A 414 -6.81 -19.49 -2.89
N TRP A 415 -6.27 -19.19 -1.70
CA TRP A 415 -4.87 -18.84 -1.50
C TRP A 415 -4.01 -20.01 -0.97
N GLY A 416 -4.47 -21.25 -1.13
CA GLY A 416 -3.77 -22.47 -0.74
C GLY A 416 -3.34 -23.40 -1.88
N SER A 417 -3.58 -23.03 -3.15
CA SER A 417 -3.31 -23.94 -4.27
C SER A 417 -2.73 -23.21 -5.48
N SER A 418 -1.40 -23.16 -5.55
CA SER A 418 -0.63 -23.00 -6.78
C SER A 418 0.78 -23.62 -6.64
N THR A 419 0.82 -24.92 -6.98
CA THR A 419 1.93 -25.78 -7.47
C THR A 419 3.19 -26.10 -6.63
N PRO A 420 3.59 -27.39 -6.61
CA PRO A 420 4.83 -27.88 -6.03
C PRO A 420 5.99 -27.83 -7.04
N GLY A 421 7.14 -27.34 -6.60
CA GLY A 421 8.39 -27.37 -7.37
C GLY A 421 9.53 -26.95 -6.47
N GLY A 422 10.19 -27.94 -5.86
CA GLY A 422 11.23 -27.70 -4.86
C GLY A 422 12.44 -26.97 -5.44
N ILE A 423 13.13 -26.24 -4.57
CA ILE A 423 14.59 -26.23 -4.44
C ILE A 423 14.93 -25.89 -2.98
N SER A 424 15.80 -26.74 -2.46
CA SER A 424 16.54 -26.79 -1.21
C SER A 424 16.40 -25.67 -0.17
N ARG A 425 16.16 -26.14 1.06
CA ARG A 425 16.75 -25.59 2.29
C ARG A 425 18.23 -25.34 2.08
N ASP A 426 18.66 -24.12 2.33
CA ASP A 426 19.84 -23.76 3.13
C ASP A 426 19.98 -22.24 3.07
N LEU A 427 19.83 -21.58 4.21
CA LEU A 427 20.46 -20.31 4.61
C LEU A 427 19.74 -19.78 5.86
N CYS A 428 20.11 -20.37 6.99
CA CYS A 428 20.06 -19.71 8.28
C CYS A 428 21.52 -19.51 8.70
N LEU A 429 22.05 -18.32 8.45
CA LEU A 429 23.14 -17.65 9.19
C LEU A 429 22.97 -16.14 8.99
#